data_AF-A0A329VFD3-F1
#
_entry.id   AF-A0A329VFD3-F1
#
_cell.length_a   1.000
_cell.length_b   1.000
_cell.length_c   1.000
_cell.angle_alpha   90.00
_cell.angle_beta   90.00
_cell.angle_gamma   90.00
#
_symmetry.space_group_name_H-M   'P 1'
#
loop_
_entity.id
_entity.type
_entity.pdbx_description
1 polymer ?
#
loop_
_entity_poly.entity_id
_entity_poly.type
_entity_poly.pdbx_seq_one_letter_code
_entity_poly.pdbx_strand_id
1 'polypeptide(L)'
;MTRFVTEAEHWAKETFSGAKLGDQRRTERLVKVSSSLANNIGKSIVKSLDTPADIEAAYRFIRNTDVKADAIAEAGFAATAARVKSCDCLLALEDTTTLNFTHETVRDEMGYTSSSQKPTGMLAHSVLLFAPNQQQVVGLIEQKRGVRNINDYGKKKQRETRPYQEK
;
A
#
# COMPACT_ATOMS: atom_id res chain seq x y z
N MET A 1 1.55 14.02 23.23
CA MET A 1 2.97 13.72 22.95
C MET A 1 3.01 12.45 22.11
N THR A 2 3.43 12.52 20.85
CA THR A 2 3.36 11.35 19.95
C THR A 2 4.41 10.32 20.34
N ARG A 3 4.00 9.05 20.47
CA ARG A 3 4.92 7.96 20.80
C ARG A 3 5.66 7.51 19.55
N PHE A 4 6.98 7.67 19.52
CA PHE A 4 7.83 6.95 18.56
C PHE A 4 7.84 5.47 18.94
N VAL A 5 7.66 4.59 17.94
CA VAL A 5 7.68 3.14 18.12
C VAL A 5 8.94 2.59 17.47
N THR A 6 9.86 2.09 18.29
CA THR A 6 11.10 1.40 17.87
C THR A 6 10.83 -0.05 17.49
N GLU A 7 9.96 -0.72 18.24
CA GLU A 7 9.72 -2.16 18.08
C GLU A 7 8.78 -2.45 16.90
N ALA A 8 9.32 -3.07 15.85
CA ALA A 8 8.57 -3.43 14.65
C ALA A 8 7.33 -4.30 14.94
N GLU A 9 7.37 -5.15 15.97
CA GLU A 9 6.22 -5.96 16.37
C GLU A 9 5.11 -5.11 17.00
N HIS A 10 5.46 -4.10 17.81
CA HIS A 10 4.50 -3.17 18.39
C HIS A 10 3.89 -2.28 17.30
N TRP A 11 4.70 -1.77 16.38
CA TRP A 11 4.25 -1.02 15.20
C TRP A 11 3.30 -1.84 14.32
N ALA A 12 3.64 -3.11 14.03
CA ALA A 12 2.82 -3.99 13.21
C ALA A 12 1.49 -4.34 13.91
N LYS A 13 1.50 -4.57 15.22
CA LYS A 13 0.28 -4.76 16.02
C LYS A 13 -0.62 -3.53 16.00
N GLU A 14 -0.08 -2.34 16.30
CA GLU A 14 -0.86 -1.08 16.23
C GLU A 14 -1.44 -0.82 14.82
N THR A 15 -0.69 -1.15 13.77
CA THR A 15 -1.06 -0.79 12.39
C THR A 15 -1.99 -1.81 11.72
N PHE A 16 -1.93 -3.09 12.10
CA PHE A 16 -2.61 -4.17 11.36
C PHE A 16 -3.49 -5.12 12.19
N SER A 17 -3.51 -5.05 13.53
CA SER A 17 -4.36 -5.93 14.34
C SER A 17 -5.87 -5.78 14.07
N GLY A 18 -6.30 -4.62 13.57
CA GLY A 18 -7.69 -4.37 13.15
C GLY A 18 -8.08 -4.90 11.76
N ALA A 19 -7.17 -5.57 11.03
CA ALA A 19 -7.43 -5.96 9.63
C ALA A 19 -8.52 -7.01 9.50
N LYS A 20 -9.52 -6.72 8.66
CA LYS A 20 -10.73 -7.55 8.45
C LYS A 20 -10.50 -8.60 7.36
N LEU A 21 -9.64 -9.59 7.62
CA LEU A 21 -9.23 -10.61 6.64
C LEU A 21 -10.07 -11.90 6.64
N GLY A 22 -11.20 -11.91 7.36
CA GLY A 22 -12.14 -13.05 7.43
C GLY A 22 -11.71 -14.23 8.31
N ASP A 23 -10.45 -14.26 8.78
CA ASP A 23 -9.92 -15.28 9.69
C ASP A 23 -8.82 -14.63 10.55
N GLN A 24 -8.91 -14.77 11.88
CA GLN A 24 -7.96 -14.19 12.83
C GLN A 24 -6.50 -14.59 12.51
N ARG A 25 -6.27 -15.82 12.05
CA ARG A 25 -4.94 -16.36 11.72
C ARG A 25 -4.31 -15.62 10.54
N ARG A 26 -5.12 -15.02 9.65
CA ARG A 26 -4.63 -14.16 8.56
C ARG A 26 -4.18 -12.81 9.09
N THR A 27 -4.92 -12.24 10.04
CA THR A 27 -4.56 -10.96 10.68
C THR A 27 -3.32 -11.11 11.58
N GLU A 28 -3.19 -12.22 12.31
CA GLU A 28 -1.95 -12.58 13.03
C GLU A 28 -0.76 -12.78 12.07
N ARG A 29 -0.98 -13.45 10.93
CA ARG A 29 0.06 -13.64 9.91
C ARG A 29 0.47 -12.33 9.26
N LEU A 30 -0.48 -11.41 9.00
CA LEU A 30 -0.18 -10.05 8.53
C LEU A 30 0.72 -9.32 9.53
N VAL A 31 0.37 -9.30 10.81
CA VAL A 31 1.18 -8.67 11.87
C VAL A 31 2.59 -9.27 11.91
N LYS A 32 2.73 -10.60 11.87
CA LYS A 32 4.06 -11.25 11.85
C LYS A 32 4.87 -10.88 10.60
N VAL A 33 4.27 -10.95 9.41
CA VAL A 33 4.96 -10.64 8.15
C VAL A 33 5.38 -9.16 8.10
N SER A 34 4.48 -8.24 8.47
CA SER A 34 4.80 -6.81 8.53
C SER A 34 5.92 -6.50 9.53
N SER A 35 5.91 -7.10 10.73
CA SER A 35 6.99 -6.97 11.72
C SER A 35 8.33 -7.47 11.18
N SER A 36 8.35 -8.69 10.61
CA SER A 36 9.53 -9.29 10.01
C SER A 36 10.11 -8.47 8.86
N LEU A 37 9.28 -7.86 8.01
CA LEU A 37 9.71 -6.97 6.93
C LEU A 37 10.22 -5.61 7.46
N ALA A 38 9.60 -5.04 8.50
CA ALA A 38 10.03 -3.78 9.11
C ALA A 38 11.36 -3.91 9.88
N ASN A 39 11.65 -5.07 10.46
CA ASN A 39 12.99 -5.40 11.00
C ASN A 39 14.05 -5.61 9.90
N ASN A 40 13.65 -5.70 8.63
CA ASN A 40 14.50 -6.13 7.51
C ASN A 40 14.27 -5.29 6.25
N ILE A 41 14.14 -3.96 6.40
CA ILE A 41 13.84 -3.02 5.32
C ILE A 41 14.81 -3.22 4.13
N GLY A 42 14.25 -3.32 2.92
CA GLY A 42 15.00 -3.52 1.68
C GLY A 42 15.46 -4.96 1.40
N LYS A 43 15.29 -5.91 2.33
CA LYS A 43 15.56 -7.34 2.10
C LYS A 43 14.37 -8.03 1.43
N SER A 44 14.63 -9.13 0.73
CA SER A 44 13.59 -10.01 0.19
C SER A 44 12.91 -10.83 1.29
N ILE A 45 11.69 -11.32 1.06
CA ILE A 45 10.90 -12.16 1.99
C ILE A 45 11.76 -13.29 2.61
N VAL A 46 12.53 -14.00 1.79
CA VAL A 46 13.46 -15.08 2.19
C VAL A 46 14.58 -14.60 3.13
N LYS A 47 15.01 -13.34 3.03
CA LYS A 47 16.04 -12.72 3.87
C LYS A 47 15.48 -11.93 5.06
N SER A 48 14.16 -11.95 5.26
CA SER A 48 13.44 -11.22 6.31
C SER A 48 12.75 -12.14 7.32
N LEU A 49 12.86 -13.47 7.14
CA LEU A 49 12.15 -14.49 7.90
C LEU A 49 13.09 -15.66 8.21
N ASP A 50 13.10 -16.11 9.46
CA ASP A 50 14.18 -16.94 9.99
C ASP A 50 14.03 -18.45 9.71
N THR A 51 12.80 -18.90 9.37
CA THR A 51 12.48 -20.33 9.19
C THR A 51 11.85 -20.62 7.83
N PRO A 52 12.14 -21.79 7.20
CA PRO A 52 11.47 -22.21 5.97
C PRO A 52 9.93 -22.25 6.08
N ALA A 53 9.42 -22.60 7.27
CA ALA A 53 8.00 -22.62 7.56
C ALA A 53 7.37 -21.22 7.54
N ASP A 54 8.06 -20.21 8.09
CA ASP A 54 7.58 -18.82 8.04
C ASP A 54 7.75 -18.19 6.65
N ILE A 55 8.80 -18.53 5.91
CA ILE A 55 9.01 -18.10 4.50
C ILE A 55 7.84 -18.59 3.63
N GLU A 56 7.53 -19.88 3.63
CA GLU A 56 6.39 -20.41 2.87
C GLU A 56 5.05 -19.92 3.42
N ALA A 57 4.89 -19.70 4.73
CA ALA A 57 3.68 -19.10 5.28
C ALA A 57 3.49 -17.63 4.85
N ALA A 58 4.56 -16.86 4.67
CA ALA A 58 4.51 -15.50 4.13
C ALA A 58 4.16 -15.50 2.64
N TYR A 59 4.79 -16.36 1.84
CA TYR A 59 4.41 -16.51 0.43
C TYR A 59 2.96 -17.02 0.27
N ARG A 60 2.49 -17.95 1.12
CA ARG A 60 1.08 -18.38 1.18
C ARG A 60 0.15 -17.23 1.52
N PHE A 61 0.52 -16.36 2.45
CA PHE A 61 -0.28 -15.19 2.81
C PHE A 61 -0.39 -14.19 1.66
N ILE A 62 0.73 -13.86 1.02
CA ILE A 62 0.79 -12.89 -0.09
C ILE A 62 0.01 -13.38 -1.32
N ARG A 63 0.03 -14.69 -1.60
CA ARG A 63 -0.72 -15.31 -2.71
C ARG A 63 -2.13 -15.79 -2.35
N ASN A 64 -2.68 -15.37 -1.20
CA ASN A 64 -4.00 -15.81 -0.73
C ASN A 64 -5.12 -14.97 -1.36
N THR A 65 -5.97 -15.57 -2.19
CA THR A 65 -7.10 -14.92 -2.87
C THR A 65 -8.11 -14.28 -1.92
N ASP A 66 -8.19 -14.74 -0.68
CA ASP A 66 -9.13 -14.24 0.33
C ASP A 66 -8.57 -13.05 1.12
N VAL A 67 -7.26 -12.83 1.05
CA VAL A 67 -6.58 -11.68 1.66
C VAL A 67 -6.63 -10.52 0.67
N LYS A 68 -7.61 -9.62 0.84
CA LYS A 68 -7.75 -8.44 -0.02
C LYS A 68 -6.74 -7.36 0.39
N ALA A 69 -5.95 -6.87 -0.56
CA ALA A 69 -4.96 -5.82 -0.34
C ALA A 69 -5.59 -4.54 0.25
N ASP A 70 -6.81 -4.21 -0.15
CA ASP A 70 -7.52 -3.04 0.34
C ASP A 70 -7.91 -3.20 1.82
N ALA A 71 -8.26 -4.40 2.27
CA ALA A 71 -8.52 -4.68 3.69
C ALA A 71 -7.24 -4.64 4.58
N ILE A 72 -6.05 -4.72 3.97
CA ILE A 72 -4.76 -4.43 4.64
C ILE A 72 -4.55 -2.91 4.70
N ALA A 73 -4.83 -2.20 3.61
CA ALA A 73 -4.69 -0.74 3.53
C ALA A 73 -5.61 -0.02 4.52
N GLU A 74 -6.90 -0.37 4.53
CA GLU A 74 -7.92 0.11 5.48
C GLU A 74 -7.52 -0.05 6.95
N ALA A 75 -6.81 -1.14 7.30
CA ALA A 75 -6.31 -1.34 8.67
C ALA A 75 -5.26 -0.29 9.04
N GLY A 76 -4.31 -0.03 8.12
CA GLY A 76 -3.30 1.02 8.27
C GLY A 76 -3.91 2.43 8.29
N PHE A 77 -4.91 2.69 7.43
CA PHE A 77 -5.64 3.95 7.40
C PHE A 77 -6.39 4.18 8.73
N ALA A 78 -7.06 3.15 9.26
CA ALA A 78 -7.72 3.21 10.57
C ALA A 78 -6.74 3.46 11.72
N ALA A 79 -5.52 2.89 11.67
CA ALA A 79 -4.47 3.17 12.64
C ALA A 79 -3.96 4.63 12.54
N THR A 80 -3.80 5.18 11.34
CA THR A 80 -3.54 6.62 11.13
C THR A 80 -4.70 7.47 11.68
N ALA A 81 -5.95 7.11 11.39
CA ALA A 81 -7.17 7.78 11.85
C ALA A 81 -7.36 7.74 13.38
N ALA A 82 -6.79 6.75 14.06
CA ALA A 82 -6.73 6.71 15.52
C ALA A 82 -5.69 7.71 16.08
N ARG A 83 -4.52 7.83 15.45
CA ARG A 83 -3.40 8.70 15.89
C ARG A 83 -3.71 10.19 15.75
N VAL A 84 -4.37 10.60 14.66
CA VAL A 84 -4.71 12.02 14.36
C VAL A 84 -5.60 12.71 15.38
N LYS A 85 -6.29 11.98 16.26
CA LYS A 85 -7.15 12.55 17.32
C LYS A 85 -6.40 13.41 18.35
N SER A 86 -5.08 13.46 18.27
CA SER A 86 -4.19 14.26 19.13
C SER A 86 -3.44 15.37 18.38
N CYS A 87 -3.91 15.75 17.18
CA CYS A 87 -3.32 16.78 16.33
C CYS A 87 -4.34 17.88 15.99
N ASP A 88 -4.06 19.13 16.38
CA ASP A 88 -4.96 20.28 16.18
C ASP A 88 -5.00 20.76 14.71
N CYS A 89 -3.96 20.44 13.94
CA CYS A 89 -3.83 20.78 12.53
C CYS A 89 -3.15 19.62 11.78
N LEU A 90 -3.60 19.38 10.55
CA LEU A 90 -3.14 18.31 9.67
C LEU A 90 -3.12 18.83 8.22
N LEU A 91 -2.10 18.45 7.48
CA LEU A 91 -2.01 18.60 6.03
C LEU A 91 -2.20 17.23 5.38
N ALA A 92 -3.14 17.14 4.44
CA ALA A 92 -3.29 16.00 3.55
C ALA A 92 -2.44 16.23 2.30
N LEU A 93 -1.33 15.49 2.18
CA LEU A 93 -0.40 15.58 1.07
C LEU A 93 -0.76 14.49 0.05
N GLU A 94 -1.24 14.89 -1.12
CA GLU A 94 -1.84 14.02 -2.13
C GLU A 94 -1.04 14.05 -3.44
N ASP A 95 -0.49 12.90 -3.87
CA ASP A 95 0.30 12.77 -5.10
C ASP A 95 0.16 11.38 -5.75
N THR A 96 0.58 11.25 -7.02
CA THR A 96 0.47 10.04 -7.84
C THR A 96 1.83 9.52 -8.29
N THR A 97 2.31 8.45 -7.66
CA THR A 97 3.53 7.76 -8.09
C THR A 97 3.23 6.57 -9.01
N THR A 98 4.28 5.99 -9.61
CA THR A 98 4.21 4.81 -10.47
C THR A 98 4.99 3.65 -9.86
N LEU A 99 4.34 2.50 -9.70
CA LEU A 99 4.98 1.24 -9.33
C LEU A 99 5.36 0.50 -10.62
N ASN A 100 6.65 0.48 -10.95
CA ASN A 100 7.15 -0.14 -12.19
C ASN A 100 7.63 -1.59 -11.97
N PHE A 101 7.20 -2.49 -12.86
CA PHE A 101 7.56 -3.89 -12.94
C PHE A 101 7.98 -4.23 -14.38
N THR A 102 9.17 -4.81 -14.55
CA THR A 102 9.74 -5.17 -15.87
C THR A 102 9.73 -6.68 -16.15
N HIS A 103 9.49 -7.50 -15.12
CA HIS A 103 9.48 -8.95 -15.23
C HIS A 103 8.29 -9.42 -16.08
N GLU A 104 8.51 -10.44 -16.91
CA GLU A 104 7.53 -10.89 -17.89
C GLU A 104 6.25 -11.49 -17.27
N THR A 105 6.38 -12.19 -16.15
CA THR A 105 5.29 -12.90 -15.46
C THR A 105 4.15 -12.03 -14.95
N VAL A 106 4.31 -10.69 -14.96
CA VAL A 106 3.25 -9.73 -14.59
C VAL A 106 2.97 -8.72 -15.70
N ARG A 107 3.62 -8.83 -16.87
CA ARG A 107 3.58 -7.80 -17.92
C ARG A 107 2.17 -7.51 -18.41
N ASP A 108 1.36 -8.56 -18.56
CA ASP A 108 0.02 -8.49 -19.14
C ASP A 108 -1.04 -8.05 -18.11
N GLU A 109 -0.68 -7.99 -16.83
CA GLU A 109 -1.47 -7.38 -15.74
C GLU A 109 -1.19 -5.87 -15.59
N MET A 110 -0.19 -5.34 -16.30
CA MET A 110 0.30 -3.97 -16.16
C MET A 110 -0.13 -3.05 -17.31
N GLY A 111 0.00 -1.74 -17.11
CA GLY A 111 -0.47 -0.72 -18.06
C GLY A 111 0.60 0.29 -18.44
N TYR A 112 0.21 1.22 -19.32
CA TYR A 112 1.11 2.28 -19.80
C TYR A 112 1.32 3.36 -18.75
N THR A 113 2.54 3.39 -18.19
CA THR A 113 2.99 4.34 -17.18
C THR A 113 3.39 5.69 -17.78
N SER A 114 3.86 5.69 -19.03
CA SER A 114 4.38 6.84 -19.77
C SER A 114 3.76 6.92 -21.18
N SER A 115 4.32 7.76 -22.06
CA SER A 115 4.00 7.79 -23.49
C SER A 115 4.75 6.75 -24.33
N SER A 116 5.22 5.66 -23.71
CA SER A 116 5.76 4.50 -24.43
C SER A 116 4.71 3.38 -24.48
N GLN A 117 4.64 2.67 -25.61
CA GLN A 117 3.72 1.54 -25.81
C GLN A 117 4.21 0.23 -25.18
N LYS A 118 4.91 0.30 -24.04
CA LYS A 118 5.30 -0.85 -23.23
C LYS A 118 4.54 -0.78 -21.90
N PRO A 119 3.70 -1.77 -21.55
CA PRO A 119 3.12 -1.82 -20.22
C PRO A 119 4.25 -2.14 -19.22
N THR A 120 4.39 -1.30 -18.19
CA THR A 120 5.48 -1.45 -17.20
C THR A 120 5.04 -1.22 -15.78
N GLY A 121 3.76 -0.97 -15.48
CA GLY A 121 3.36 -0.73 -14.09
C GLY A 121 1.92 -0.32 -13.86
N MET A 122 1.68 0.08 -12.61
CA MET A 122 0.43 0.67 -12.13
C MET A 122 0.70 2.02 -11.46
N LEU A 123 -0.34 2.85 -11.35
CA LEU A 123 -0.32 4.07 -10.56
C LEU A 123 -0.69 3.78 -9.11
N ALA A 124 -0.08 4.50 -8.18
CA ALA A 124 -0.47 4.56 -6.78
C ALA A 124 -0.69 6.03 -6.40
N HIS A 125 -1.95 6.44 -6.39
CA HIS A 125 -2.40 7.74 -5.91
C HIS A 125 -2.60 7.67 -4.39
N SER A 126 -1.91 8.51 -3.62
CA SER A 126 -1.71 8.32 -2.17
C SER A 126 -1.92 9.62 -1.40
N VAL A 127 -2.63 9.54 -0.26
CA VAL A 127 -2.81 10.67 0.68
C VAL A 127 -2.05 10.39 1.97
N LEU A 128 -1.05 11.22 2.27
CA LEU A 128 -0.22 11.15 3.46
C LEU A 128 -0.57 12.29 4.43
N LEU A 129 -0.84 11.97 5.69
CA LEU A 129 -1.11 12.98 6.71
C LEU A 129 0.16 13.44 7.42
N PHE A 130 0.36 14.75 7.45
CA PHE A 130 1.45 15.42 8.15
C PHE A 130 0.90 16.42 9.16
N ALA A 131 1.39 16.38 10.40
CA ALA A 131 1.01 17.29 11.48
C ALA A 131 2.06 18.40 11.62
N PRO A 132 1.81 19.63 11.12
CA PRO A 132 2.84 20.66 11.02
C PRO A 132 3.33 21.18 12.38
N ASN A 133 2.44 21.28 13.37
CA ASN A 133 2.80 21.75 14.72
C ASN A 133 3.77 20.79 15.43
N GLN A 134 3.67 19.49 15.14
CA GLN A 134 4.55 18.43 15.66
C GLN A 134 5.68 18.07 14.68
N GLN A 135 5.73 18.71 13.51
CA GLN A 135 6.65 18.45 12.40
C GLN A 135 6.75 16.96 12.00
N GLN A 136 5.62 16.24 12.08
CA GLN A 136 5.60 14.78 12.04
C GLN A 136 4.68 14.21 10.95
N VAL A 137 5.17 13.22 10.19
CA VAL A 137 4.30 12.35 9.37
C VAL A 137 3.51 11.42 10.29
N VAL A 138 2.18 11.49 10.23
CA VAL A 138 1.27 10.68 11.07
C VAL A 138 1.01 9.31 10.46
N GLY A 139 0.89 9.26 9.13
CA GLY A 139 0.69 8.03 8.37
C GLY A 139 -0.09 8.23 7.07
N LEU A 140 -0.22 7.16 6.30
CA LEU A 140 -1.03 7.09 5.09
C LEU A 140 -2.52 6.95 5.49
N ILE A 141 -3.43 7.66 4.82
CA ILE A 141 -4.87 7.67 5.12
C ILE A 141 -5.76 7.20 3.95
N GLU A 142 -5.25 7.23 2.73
CA GLU A 142 -5.90 6.74 1.51
C GLU A 142 -4.82 6.32 0.51
N GLN A 143 -5.07 5.28 -0.29
CA GLN A 143 -4.28 4.94 -1.46
C GLN A 143 -5.08 4.15 -2.48
N LYS A 144 -5.34 4.78 -3.62
CA LYS A 144 -5.95 4.16 -4.80
C LYS A 144 -4.86 3.65 -5.75
N ARG A 145 -4.84 2.34 -5.95
CA ARG A 145 -3.95 1.65 -6.92
C ARG A 145 -4.75 1.35 -8.18
N GLY A 146 -4.16 1.59 -9.36
CA GLY A 146 -4.87 1.40 -10.62
C GLY A 146 -3.95 1.24 -11.83
N VAL A 147 -4.33 0.32 -12.72
CA VAL A 147 -3.66 0.09 -14.01
C VAL A 147 -4.32 0.98 -15.07
N ARG A 148 -3.54 1.70 -15.89
CA ARG A 148 -4.11 2.45 -17.02
C ARG A 148 -4.55 1.47 -18.11
N ASN A 149 -5.83 1.55 -18.50
CA ASN A 149 -6.38 0.78 -19.62
C ASN A 149 -5.57 1.02 -20.90
N ILE A 150 -4.98 -0.05 -21.43
CA ILE A 150 -4.19 -0.08 -22.67
C ILE A 150 -5.04 0.45 -23.85
N ASN A 151 -6.33 0.15 -23.87
CA ASN A 151 -7.27 0.58 -24.92
C ASN A 151 -7.65 2.07 -24.88
N ASP A 152 -7.22 2.81 -23.85
CA ASP A 152 -7.37 4.28 -23.76
C ASP A 152 -6.09 5.04 -24.14
N TYR A 153 -5.05 4.33 -24.57
CA TYR A 153 -3.85 4.94 -25.15
C TYR A 153 -4.16 5.75 -26.42
N GLY A 154 -3.36 6.77 -26.70
CA GLY A 154 -3.51 7.64 -27.88
C GLY A 154 -4.69 8.63 -27.82
N LYS A 155 -5.74 8.38 -27.01
CA LYS A 155 -6.95 9.22 -26.88
C LYS A 155 -6.73 10.61 -26.27
N LYS A 156 -5.49 11.11 -26.18
CA LYS A 156 -5.16 12.45 -25.64
C LYS A 156 -5.98 13.56 -26.31
N LYS A 157 -6.15 13.49 -27.64
CA LYS A 157 -6.94 14.47 -28.43
C LYS A 157 -8.46 14.40 -28.19
N GLN A 158 -8.97 13.35 -27.54
CA GLN A 158 -10.40 13.19 -27.24
C GLN A 158 -10.77 13.62 -25.81
N ARG A 159 -9.77 13.94 -24.96
CA ARG A 159 -10.00 14.30 -23.54
C ARG A 159 -10.83 15.58 -23.36
N GLU A 160 -10.81 16.48 -24.32
CA GLU A 160 -11.61 17.71 -24.27
C GLU A 160 -13.09 17.40 -24.53
N THR A 161 -13.39 16.56 -25.53
CA THR A 161 -14.75 16.26 -26.01
C THR A 161 -15.51 15.16 -25.27
N ARG A 162 -14.85 14.33 -24.45
CA ARG A 162 -15.57 13.34 -23.62
C ARG A 162 -16.48 14.02 -22.57
N PRO A 163 -17.67 13.46 -22.26
CA PRO A 163 -18.48 13.88 -21.11
C PRO A 163 -17.68 13.80 -19.80
N TYR A 164 -17.98 14.69 -18.83
CA TYR A 164 -17.28 14.68 -17.53
C TYR A 164 -17.46 13.35 -16.76
N GLN A 165 -18.60 12.66 -16.96
CA GLN A 165 -18.88 11.33 -16.42
C GLN A 165 -17.98 10.21 -16.99
N GLU A 166 -17.16 10.49 -18.02
CA GLU A 166 -16.25 9.54 -18.66
C GLU A 166 -14.74 9.93 -18.55
N LYS A 167 -14.37 10.87 -17.69
CA LYS A 167 -12.99 11.40 -17.59
C LYS A 167 -12.15 10.73 -16.52
#